data_AF-A0A1F5WR56-F1
#
_entry.id   AF-A0A1F5WR56-F1
#
_cell.length_a   1.000
_cell.length_b   1.000
_cell.length_c   1.000
_cell.angle_alpha   90.00
_cell.angle_beta   90.00
_cell.angle_gamma   90.00
#
_symmetry.space_group_name_H-M   'P 1'
#
loop_
_entity.id
_entity.type
_entity.pdbx_description
1 polymer ?
#
loop_
_entity_poly.entity_id
_entity_poly.type
_entity_poly.pdbx_seq_one_letter_code
_entity_poly.pdbx_strand_id
1 'polypeptide(L)'
;MSNEMPTNDEEFLRQEQTAESQEWRERQDSYADLGSYIKMHKTEELSQEDPEMDKKLKEQIKELKLNGIYWTGWSITKTGEFEANPAVQFGYDKHANFQYFDRSGNITSCDIDAERILVYKRKDVGALGYLITQELQKLGFRKPPGNPNSPEAKSLGEVIQEVSSAISRKERRLEQEAKEKKTKEFDF
;
A
#
# COMPACT_ATOMS: atom_id res chain seq x y z
N MET A 1 -40.45 38.92 18.88
CA MET A 1 -39.36 38.08 18.34
C MET A 1 -38.63 37.54 19.55
N SER A 2 -38.91 36.29 19.93
CA SER A 2 -38.32 35.67 21.11
C SER A 2 -36.98 35.05 20.73
N ASN A 3 -35.89 35.63 21.21
CA ASN A 3 -34.58 34.97 21.22
C ASN A 3 -34.58 34.00 22.41
N GLU A 4 -35.05 32.78 22.19
CA GLU A 4 -34.82 31.68 23.14
C GLU A 4 -33.34 31.32 23.08
N MET A 5 -32.62 31.56 24.18
CA MET A 5 -31.27 31.02 24.34
C MET A 5 -31.37 29.51 24.51
N PRO A 6 -30.61 28.70 23.74
CA PRO A 6 -30.60 27.26 23.94
C PRO A 6 -30.22 26.96 25.40
N THR A 7 -31.01 26.13 26.07
CA THR A 7 -30.64 25.61 27.39
C THR A 7 -29.41 24.73 27.26
N ASN A 8 -28.51 24.79 28.25
CA ASN A 8 -27.22 24.07 28.28
C ASN A 8 -27.36 22.57 27.92
N ASP A 9 -28.51 21.97 28.24
CA ASP A 9 -28.84 20.57 27.94
C ASP A 9 -29.04 20.29 26.43
N GLU A 10 -29.57 21.25 25.67
CA GLU A 10 -29.73 21.10 24.21
C GLU A 10 -28.40 21.25 23.46
N GLU A 11 -27.52 22.13 23.92
CA GLU A 11 -26.16 22.23 23.37
C GLU A 11 -25.34 20.98 23.71
N PHE A 12 -25.48 20.45 24.93
CA PHE A 12 -24.83 19.20 25.34
C PHE A 12 -25.31 17.99 24.51
N LEU A 13 -26.63 17.84 24.33
CA LEU A 13 -27.20 16.77 23.50
C LEU A 13 -26.80 16.88 22.03
N ARG A 14 -26.71 18.09 21.47
CA ARG A 14 -26.19 18.30 20.11
C ARG A 14 -24.71 17.95 20.00
N GLN A 15 -23.91 18.26 21.02
CA GLN A 15 -22.50 17.89 21.05
C GLN A 15 -22.31 16.38 21.16
N GLU A 16 -23.07 15.69 22.02
CA GLU A 16 -23.04 14.22 22.11
C GLU A 16 -23.48 13.55 20.81
N GLN A 17 -24.58 13.99 20.19
CA GLN A 17 -25.03 13.46 18.90
C GLN A 17 -24.01 13.72 17.78
N THR A 18 -23.33 14.87 17.82
CA THR A 18 -22.27 15.19 16.85
C THR A 18 -21.05 14.30 17.07
N ALA A 19 -20.66 14.05 18.32
CA ALA A 19 -19.57 13.16 18.69
C ALA A 19 -19.88 11.70 18.30
N GLU A 20 -21.08 11.19 18.61
CA GLU A 20 -21.52 9.86 18.20
C GLU A 20 -21.58 9.71 16.68
N SER A 21 -22.05 10.75 15.95
CA SER A 21 -22.06 10.75 14.48
C SER A 21 -20.66 10.77 13.86
N GLN A 22 -19.71 11.46 14.50
CA GLN A 22 -18.31 11.45 14.10
C GLN A 22 -17.66 10.10 14.39
N GLU A 23 -17.85 9.54 15.59
CA GLU A 23 -17.36 8.21 15.94
C GLU A 23 -17.95 7.11 15.04
N TRP A 24 -19.23 7.24 14.67
CA TRP A 24 -19.89 6.31 13.75
C TRP A 24 -19.30 6.40 12.34
N ARG A 25 -19.04 7.62 11.83
CA ARG A 25 -18.36 7.83 10.54
C ARG A 25 -16.92 7.31 10.56
N GLU A 26 -16.17 7.58 11.63
CA GLU A 26 -14.81 7.07 11.79
C GLU A 26 -14.77 5.54 11.88
N ARG A 27 -15.80 4.89 12.47
CA ARG A 27 -15.91 3.42 12.51
C ARG A 27 -16.22 2.79 11.17
N GLN A 28 -16.94 3.47 10.26
CA GLN A 28 -17.23 2.96 8.92
C GLN A 28 -15.97 2.86 8.05
N ASP A 29 -14.97 3.72 8.29
CA ASP A 29 -13.72 3.78 7.54
C ASP A 29 -12.51 3.14 8.24
N SER A 30 -12.74 2.43 9.35
CA SER A 30 -11.69 1.80 10.15
C SER A 30 -11.66 0.26 9.99
N TYR A 31 -10.46 -0.30 9.99
CA TYR A 31 -10.18 -1.73 9.84
C TYR A 31 -9.63 -2.31 11.15
N ALA A 32 -10.04 -3.53 11.50
CA ALA A 32 -9.64 -4.17 12.75
C ALA A 32 -8.13 -4.43 12.83
N ASP A 33 -7.52 -4.85 11.73
CA ASP A 33 -6.12 -5.28 11.65
C ASP A 33 -5.51 -5.00 10.27
N LEU A 34 -4.18 -5.10 10.19
CA LEU A 34 -3.41 -4.85 8.98
C LEU A 34 -3.72 -5.83 7.85
N GLY A 35 -3.98 -7.11 8.15
CA GLY A 35 -4.29 -8.12 7.14
C GLY A 35 -5.63 -7.84 6.46
N SER A 36 -6.65 -7.46 7.25
CA SER A 36 -7.95 -7.01 6.75
C SER A 36 -7.83 -5.75 5.89
N TYR A 37 -7.00 -4.79 6.31
CA TYR A 37 -6.73 -3.58 5.52
C TYR A 37 -6.09 -3.92 4.17
N ILE A 38 -4.98 -4.67 4.16
CA ILE A 38 -4.26 -5.05 2.93
C ILE A 38 -5.18 -5.81 1.97
N LYS A 39 -6.03 -6.70 2.48
CA LYS A 39 -6.97 -7.45 1.64
C LYS A 39 -7.95 -6.55 0.88
N MET A 40 -8.39 -5.46 1.50
CA MET A 40 -9.40 -4.54 0.95
C MET A 40 -8.80 -3.42 0.10
N HIS A 41 -7.53 -3.05 0.34
CA HIS A 41 -6.85 -1.91 -0.29
C HIS A 41 -5.67 -2.30 -1.16
N LYS A 42 -5.55 -3.58 -1.53
CA LYS A 42 -4.54 -4.02 -2.46
C LYS A 42 -4.88 -3.63 -3.90
N THR A 43 -3.88 -3.21 -4.64
CA THR A 43 -3.95 -2.92 -6.07
C THR A 43 -3.00 -3.85 -6.80
N GLU A 44 -3.50 -4.54 -7.82
CA GLU A 44 -2.63 -5.31 -8.71
C GLU A 44 -1.94 -4.37 -9.70
N GLU A 45 -0.61 -4.27 -9.60
CA GLU A 45 0.19 -3.43 -10.50
C GLU A 45 0.61 -4.21 -11.74
N LEU A 46 1.00 -5.48 -11.56
CA LEU A 46 1.46 -6.33 -12.66
C LEU A 46 1.00 -7.77 -12.48
N SER A 47 0.21 -8.25 -13.43
CA SER A 47 -0.33 -9.62 -13.48
C SER A 47 0.65 -10.58 -14.14
N GLN A 48 0.58 -11.86 -13.78
CA GLN A 48 1.22 -12.94 -14.52
C GLN A 48 0.75 -13.03 -15.99
N GLU A 49 -0.41 -12.47 -16.32
CA GLU A 49 -0.96 -12.44 -17.67
C GLU A 49 -0.50 -11.23 -18.48
N ASP A 50 0.07 -10.21 -17.84
CA ASP A 50 0.56 -9.02 -18.54
C ASP A 50 1.72 -9.38 -19.48
N PRO A 51 1.77 -8.82 -20.70
CA PRO A 51 2.86 -9.07 -21.64
C PRO A 51 4.21 -8.54 -21.13
N GLU A 52 4.19 -7.54 -20.25
CA GLU A 52 5.39 -7.03 -19.57
C GLU A 52 5.95 -8.00 -18.52
N MET A 53 5.17 -9.01 -18.13
CA MET A 53 5.59 -10.10 -17.25
C MET A 53 6.17 -11.25 -18.09
N ASP A 54 7.39 -11.04 -18.61
CA ASP A 54 8.08 -12.00 -19.46
C ASP A 54 8.49 -13.29 -18.72
N LYS A 55 8.90 -14.32 -19.47
CA LYS A 55 9.29 -15.62 -18.90
C LYS A 55 10.44 -15.50 -17.89
N LYS A 56 11.42 -14.64 -18.16
CA LYS A 56 12.60 -14.47 -17.32
C LYS A 56 12.20 -13.83 -15.98
N LEU A 57 11.40 -12.77 -16.02
CA LEU A 57 10.90 -12.09 -14.82
C LEU A 57 10.06 -13.02 -13.96
N LYS A 58 9.19 -13.85 -14.58
CA LYS A 58 8.40 -14.87 -13.87
C LYS A 58 9.27 -15.88 -13.14
N GLU A 59 10.33 -16.37 -13.78
CA GLU A 59 11.28 -17.31 -13.18
C GLU A 59 12.03 -16.68 -12.01
N GLN A 60 12.50 -15.44 -12.16
CA GLN A 60 13.17 -14.70 -11.10
C GLN A 60 12.25 -14.45 -9.88
N ILE A 61 10.99 -14.05 -10.10
CA ILE A 61 9.99 -13.88 -9.03
C ILE A 61 9.72 -15.21 -8.33
N LYS A 62 9.61 -16.30 -9.09
CA LYS A 62 9.39 -17.64 -8.53
C LYS A 62 10.55 -18.05 -7.63
N GLU A 63 11.80 -17.79 -8.02
CA GLU A 63 12.98 -18.05 -7.22
C GLU A 63 12.98 -17.25 -5.91
N LEU A 64 12.63 -15.96 -5.95
CA LEU A 64 12.47 -15.13 -4.76
C LEU A 64 11.41 -15.70 -3.80
N LYS A 65 10.24 -16.10 -4.32
CA LYS A 65 9.17 -16.72 -3.53
C LYS A 65 9.61 -18.04 -2.89
N LEU A 66 10.36 -18.87 -3.62
CA LEU A 66 10.94 -20.13 -3.10
C LEU A 66 11.93 -19.86 -1.96
N ASN A 67 12.71 -18.78 -2.07
CA ASN A 67 13.60 -18.29 -1.01
C ASN A 67 12.86 -17.56 0.13
N GLY A 68 11.52 -17.52 0.06
CA GLY A 68 10.65 -16.94 1.07
C GLY A 68 10.58 -15.42 1.04
N ILE A 69 11.09 -14.76 0.00
CA ILE A 69 11.05 -13.31 -0.17
C ILE A 69 9.73 -12.95 -0.87
N TYR A 70 8.80 -12.41 -0.11
CA TYR A 70 7.48 -11.98 -0.61
C TYR A 70 7.33 -10.46 -0.65
N TRP A 71 8.31 -9.72 -0.13
CA TRP A 71 8.27 -8.28 0.03
C TRP A 71 9.42 -7.64 -0.73
N THR A 72 9.12 -6.60 -1.50
CA THR A 72 10.11 -5.93 -2.32
C THR A 72 10.79 -4.76 -1.60
N GLY A 73 10.31 -4.32 -0.42
CA GLY A 73 11.02 -3.32 0.41
C GLY A 73 10.96 -1.87 -0.10
N TRP A 74 9.80 -1.37 -0.54
CA TRP A 74 9.70 -0.03 -1.16
C TRP A 74 9.07 0.95 -0.18
N SER A 75 9.71 2.10 -0.02
CA SER A 75 9.06 3.32 0.43
C SER A 75 9.37 4.41 -0.59
N ILE A 76 8.34 4.98 -1.22
CA ILE A 76 8.51 6.21 -2.01
C ILE A 76 8.68 7.33 -0.99
N THR A 77 9.88 7.90 -0.89
CA THR A 77 10.06 9.15 -0.14
C THR A 77 9.37 10.26 -0.93
N LYS A 78 8.91 11.31 -0.22
CA LYS A 78 8.22 12.47 -0.79
C LYS A 78 9.02 13.19 -1.89
N THR A 79 10.29 12.87 -2.07
CA THR A 79 11.22 13.42 -3.07
C THR A 79 11.26 12.64 -4.39
N GLY A 80 10.56 11.50 -4.51
CA GLY A 80 10.63 10.64 -5.70
C GLY A 80 11.96 9.89 -5.82
N GLU A 81 12.73 9.84 -4.73
CA GLU A 81 14.00 9.11 -4.67
C GLU A 81 13.76 7.65 -4.25
N PHE A 82 14.44 6.75 -4.94
CA PHE A 82 14.35 5.32 -4.73
C PHE A 82 15.35 4.90 -3.65
N GLU A 83 14.86 4.52 -2.48
CA GLU A 83 15.67 3.82 -1.48
C GLU A 83 15.13 2.41 -1.25
N ALA A 84 15.95 1.41 -1.54
CA ALA A 84 15.70 0.04 -1.12
C ALA A 84 15.87 -0.03 0.40
N ASN A 85 14.79 0.22 1.14
CA ASN A 85 14.79 0.11 2.59
C ASN A 85 13.99 -1.13 3.02
N PRO A 86 14.60 -2.13 3.68
CA PRO A 86 13.91 -3.29 4.22
C PRO A 86 13.10 -2.96 5.49
N ALA A 87 12.64 -1.71 5.63
CA ALA A 87 11.71 -1.24 6.63
C ALA A 87 10.64 -0.41 5.90
N VAL A 88 9.37 -0.65 6.23
CA VAL A 88 8.28 0.24 5.82
C VAL A 88 8.55 1.62 6.45
N GLN A 89 9.04 2.58 5.65
CA GLN A 89 9.18 3.95 6.12
C GLN A 89 7.83 4.65 5.98
N PHE A 90 7.33 5.10 7.12
CA PHE A 90 6.15 5.97 7.15
C PHE A 90 6.58 7.40 6.86
N GLY A 91 5.82 8.08 6.00
CA GLY A 91 5.84 9.53 5.98
C GLY A 91 5.39 10.10 7.32
N TYR A 92 5.64 11.40 7.55
CA TYR A 92 5.13 12.12 8.74
C TYR A 92 3.59 12.04 8.87
N ASP A 93 2.90 11.66 7.81
CA ASP A 93 1.45 11.47 7.66
C ASP A 93 0.97 10.04 7.98
N LYS A 94 1.84 9.13 8.45
CA LYS A 94 1.49 7.74 8.78
C LYS A 94 0.93 6.96 7.59
N HIS A 95 1.35 7.34 6.38
CA HIS A 95 1.16 6.57 5.16
C HIS A 95 2.42 5.82 4.79
N ALA A 96 2.25 4.60 4.28
CA ALA A 96 3.35 3.84 3.69
C ALA A 96 2.87 2.98 2.53
N ASN A 97 3.65 2.96 1.45
CA ASN A 97 3.42 2.04 0.35
C ASN A 97 4.05 0.68 0.68
N PHE A 98 3.31 -0.39 0.39
CA PHE A 98 3.75 -1.76 0.60
C PHE A 98 3.54 -2.56 -0.69
N GLN A 99 4.63 -2.86 -1.40
CA GLN A 99 4.61 -3.70 -2.60
C GLN A 99 5.12 -5.12 -2.30
N TYR A 100 4.45 -6.14 -2.85
CA TYR A 100 4.70 -7.54 -2.55
C TYR A 100 4.30 -8.47 -3.70
N PHE A 101 4.82 -9.70 -3.66
CA PHE A 101 4.39 -10.79 -4.54
C PHE A 101 3.22 -11.52 -3.89
N ASP A 102 2.06 -11.51 -4.53
CA ASP A 102 0.89 -12.22 -4.00
C ASP A 102 1.02 -13.75 -4.18
N ARG A 103 0.01 -14.50 -3.71
CA ARG A 103 0.01 -15.96 -3.81
C ARG A 103 0.07 -16.45 -5.26
N SER A 104 -0.60 -15.76 -6.17
CA SER A 104 -0.62 -16.04 -7.61
C SER A 104 0.69 -15.68 -8.30
N GLY A 105 1.53 -14.85 -7.66
CA GLY A 105 2.77 -14.32 -8.23
C GLY A 105 2.60 -12.99 -8.94
N ASN A 106 1.46 -12.32 -8.78
CA ASN A 106 1.24 -10.97 -9.27
C ASN A 106 2.01 -9.98 -8.38
N ILE A 107 2.42 -8.85 -8.97
CA ILE A 107 2.94 -7.70 -8.21
C ILE A 107 1.74 -6.91 -7.72
N THR A 108 1.68 -6.75 -6.41
CA THR A 108 0.59 -6.08 -5.73
C THR A 108 1.15 -5.00 -4.82
N SER A 109 0.52 -3.83 -4.80
CA SER A 109 0.83 -2.76 -3.85
C SER A 109 -0.34 -2.50 -2.92
N CYS A 110 -0.07 -1.85 -1.79
CA CYS A 110 -1.07 -1.38 -0.86
C CYS A 110 -0.56 -0.10 -0.20
N ASP A 111 -1.33 0.98 -0.31
CA ASP A 111 -1.07 2.21 0.44
C ASP A 111 -1.72 2.09 1.82
N ILE A 112 -0.87 1.84 2.82
CA ILE A 112 -1.26 1.65 4.20
C ILE A 112 -1.48 3.01 4.84
N ASP A 113 -2.74 3.30 5.18
CA ASP A 113 -3.10 4.38 6.07
C ASP A 113 -3.28 3.83 7.49
N ALA A 114 -2.28 4.07 8.35
CA ALA A 114 -2.30 3.54 9.70
C ALA A 114 -3.39 4.16 10.59
N GLU A 115 -3.92 5.35 10.26
CA GLU A 115 -5.03 5.96 11.02
C GLU A 115 -6.36 5.23 10.79
N ARG A 116 -6.49 4.55 9.63
CA ARG A 116 -7.63 3.70 9.32
C ARG A 116 -7.52 2.30 9.91
N ILE A 117 -6.45 1.97 10.62
CA ILE A 117 -6.29 0.65 11.24
C ILE A 117 -6.38 0.79 12.76
N LEU A 118 -7.41 0.20 13.37
CA LEU A 118 -7.78 0.41 14.78
C LEU A 118 -6.63 0.13 15.76
N VAL A 119 -5.80 -0.90 15.49
CA VAL A 119 -4.64 -1.23 16.34
C VAL A 119 -3.50 -0.22 16.28
N TYR A 120 -3.47 0.62 15.23
CA TYR A 120 -2.45 1.62 14.98
C TYR A 120 -2.95 3.06 15.15
N LYS A 121 -4.28 3.26 15.21
CA LYS A 121 -4.92 4.54 15.48
C LYS A 121 -4.29 5.14 16.76
N ARG A 122 -3.78 6.37 16.65
CA ARG A 122 -3.09 7.13 17.73
C ARG A 122 -1.72 6.60 18.19
N LYS A 123 -1.09 5.64 17.49
CA LYS A 123 0.32 5.30 17.74
C LYS A 123 1.26 6.38 17.20
N ASP A 124 2.40 6.56 17.85
CA ASP A 124 3.48 7.44 17.39
C ASP A 124 4.09 6.92 16.08
N VAL A 125 4.34 7.83 15.13
CA VAL A 125 4.96 7.55 13.83
C VAL A 125 6.28 6.78 14.00
N GLY A 126 7.07 7.11 15.02
CA GLY A 126 8.36 6.48 15.28
C GLY A 126 8.26 4.97 15.60
N ALA A 127 7.11 4.51 16.11
CA ALA A 127 6.89 3.10 16.43
C ALA A 127 6.14 2.32 15.33
N LEU A 128 5.45 3.01 14.41
CA LEU A 128 4.57 2.39 13.41
C LEU A 128 5.33 1.50 12.43
N GLY A 129 6.46 1.98 11.90
CA GLY A 129 7.25 1.20 10.94
C GLY A 129 7.71 -0.15 11.50
N TYR A 130 8.15 -0.17 12.76
CA TYR A 130 8.53 -1.41 13.44
C TYR A 130 7.34 -2.34 13.66
N LEU A 131 6.23 -1.83 14.20
CA LEU A 131 5.03 -2.64 14.49
C LEU A 131 4.44 -3.26 13.22
N ILE A 132 4.34 -2.49 12.15
CA ILE A 132 3.80 -2.96 10.87
C ILE A 132 4.74 -3.98 10.25
N THR A 133 6.05 -3.77 10.30
CA THR A 133 7.02 -4.77 9.84
C THR A 133 6.86 -6.09 10.60
N GLN A 134 6.66 -6.07 11.91
CA GLN A 134 6.41 -7.28 12.72
C GLN A 134 5.10 -7.97 12.34
N GLU A 135 4.01 -7.22 12.14
CA GLU A 135 2.72 -7.79 11.71
C GLU A 135 2.79 -8.35 10.29
N LEU A 136 3.47 -7.68 9.35
CA LEU A 136 3.73 -8.21 8.02
C LEU A 136 4.49 -9.55 8.09
N GLN A 137 5.48 -9.68 8.97
CA GLN A 137 6.18 -10.95 9.20
C GLN A 137 5.24 -12.05 9.72
N LYS A 138 4.33 -11.74 10.63
CA LYS A 138 3.30 -12.69 11.12
C LYS A 138 2.33 -13.09 10.01
N LEU A 139 2.03 -12.18 9.08
CA LEU A 139 1.22 -12.45 7.89
C LEU A 139 1.98 -13.25 6.81
N GLY A 140 3.27 -13.55 7.04
CA GLY A 140 4.09 -14.37 6.15
C GLY A 140 4.95 -13.56 5.17
N PHE A 141 4.92 -12.23 5.23
CA PHE A 141 5.80 -11.37 4.44
C PHE A 141 7.18 -11.32 5.08
N ARG A 142 8.15 -12.03 4.50
CA ARG A 142 9.52 -12.01 5.03
C ARG A 142 10.30 -10.81 4.53
N LYS A 143 11.13 -10.28 5.43
CA LYS A 143 12.07 -9.20 5.22
C LYS A 143 13.14 -9.54 4.15
N PRO A 144 13.53 -8.58 3.29
CA PRO A 144 14.71 -8.69 2.43
C PRO A 144 15.98 -9.05 3.23
N PRO A 145 17.02 -9.58 2.55
CA PRO A 145 18.31 -9.83 3.18
C PRO A 145 18.86 -8.55 3.82
N GLY A 146 19.31 -8.64 5.07
CA GLY A 146 19.81 -7.48 5.82
C GLY A 146 21.17 -6.96 5.35
N ASN A 147 21.91 -7.76 4.56
CA ASN A 147 23.19 -7.36 4.00
C ASN A 147 23.02 -6.99 2.51
N PRO A 148 23.14 -5.72 2.12
CA PRO A 148 22.95 -5.28 0.72
C PRO A 148 23.99 -5.86 -0.24
N ASN A 149 25.15 -6.32 0.26
CA ASN A 149 26.18 -6.93 -0.56
C ASN A 149 26.02 -8.45 -0.74
N SER A 150 25.05 -9.06 -0.08
CA SER A 150 24.76 -10.49 -0.25
C SER A 150 24.29 -10.79 -1.67
N PRO A 151 24.60 -11.98 -2.24
CA PRO A 151 24.08 -12.41 -3.53
C PRO A 151 22.54 -12.30 -3.61
N GLU A 152 21.85 -12.63 -2.52
CA GLU A 152 20.40 -12.55 -2.40
C GLU A 152 19.89 -11.11 -2.48
N ALA A 153 20.57 -10.15 -1.86
CA ALA A 153 20.20 -8.73 -1.93
C ALA A 153 20.43 -8.15 -3.32
N LYS A 154 21.52 -8.53 -3.99
CA LYS A 154 21.81 -8.12 -5.37
C LYS A 154 20.76 -8.66 -6.34
N SER A 155 20.48 -9.97 -6.26
CA SER A 155 19.44 -10.62 -7.05
C SER A 155 18.08 -9.95 -6.84
N LEU A 156 17.70 -9.68 -5.59
CA LEU A 156 16.47 -8.95 -5.28
C LEU A 156 16.45 -7.55 -5.91
N GLY A 157 17.56 -6.80 -5.83
CA GLY A 157 17.69 -5.48 -6.44
C GLY A 157 17.51 -5.48 -7.97
N GLU A 158 18.06 -6.47 -8.66
CA GLU A 158 17.88 -6.64 -10.10
C GLU A 158 16.42 -6.94 -10.47
N VAL A 159 15.77 -7.84 -9.72
CA VAL A 159 14.35 -8.17 -9.96
C VAL A 159 13.45 -6.97 -9.70
N ILE A 160 13.73 -6.20 -8.64
CA ILE A 160 13.04 -4.95 -8.32
C ILE A 160 13.12 -3.96 -9.49
N GLN A 161 14.31 -3.78 -10.07
CA GLN A 161 14.49 -2.86 -11.22
C GLN A 161 13.71 -3.33 -12.45
N GLU A 162 13.67 -4.64 -12.71
CA GLU A 162 12.92 -5.18 -13.83
C GLU A 162 11.41 -5.07 -13.61
N VAL A 163 10.92 -5.34 -12.39
CA VAL A 163 9.51 -5.12 -12.02
C VAL A 163 9.11 -3.65 -12.21
N SER A 164 9.93 -2.71 -11.74
CA SER A 164 9.71 -1.27 -11.92
C SER A 164 9.54 -0.92 -13.41
N SER A 165 10.49 -1.43 -14.22
CA SER A 165 10.50 -1.19 -15.65
C SER A 165 9.27 -1.80 -16.34
N ALA A 166 8.85 -2.99 -15.91
CA ALA A 166 7.66 -3.67 -16.42
C ALA A 166 6.36 -2.91 -16.08
N ILE A 167 6.23 -2.41 -14.86
CA ILE A 167 5.09 -1.57 -14.44
C ILE A 167 5.04 -0.30 -15.29
N SER A 168 6.16 0.42 -15.43
CA SER A 168 6.21 1.63 -16.28
C SER A 168 5.89 1.34 -17.75
N ARG A 169 6.30 0.19 -18.29
CA ARG A 169 5.95 -0.22 -19.66
C ARG A 169 4.43 -0.46 -19.78
N LYS A 170 3.83 -1.15 -18.81
CA LYS A 170 2.38 -1.40 -18.76
C LYS A 170 1.60 -0.09 -18.68
N GLU A 171 1.99 0.83 -17.81
CA GLU A 171 1.34 2.15 -17.69
C GLU A 171 1.33 2.90 -19.02
N ARG A 172 2.47 2.98 -19.71
CA ARG A 172 2.57 3.63 -21.03
C ARG A 172 1.68 2.96 -22.07
N ARG A 173 1.64 1.62 -22.08
CA ARG A 173 0.77 0.87 -23.00
C ARG A 173 -0.71 1.19 -22.73
N LEU A 174 -1.14 1.12 -21.47
CA LEU A 174 -2.52 1.43 -21.09
C LEU A 174 -2.90 2.88 -21.41
N GLU A 175 -1.98 3.83 -21.20
CA GLU A 175 -2.18 5.23 -21.56
C GLU A 175 -2.35 5.40 -23.09
N GLN A 176 -1.53 4.71 -23.87
CA GLN A 176 -1.62 4.73 -25.33
C GLN A 176 -2.94 4.11 -25.82
N GLU A 177 -3.32 2.94 -25.29
CA GLU A 177 -4.59 2.27 -25.60
C GLU A 177 -5.80 3.17 -25.23
N ALA A 178 -5.73 3.89 -24.10
CA ALA A 178 -6.78 4.82 -23.68
C ALA A 178 -6.87 6.04 -24.62
N LYS A 179 -5.74 6.57 -25.09
CA LYS A 179 -5.71 7.66 -26.08
C LYS A 179 -6.30 7.23 -27.41
N GLU A 180 -5.91 6.05 -27.91
CA GLU A 180 -6.41 5.51 -29.19
C GLU A 180 -7.92 5.23 -29.14
N LYS A 181 -8.44 4.73 -28.01
CA LYS A 181 -9.89 4.53 -27.81
C LYS A 181 -10.65 5.85 -27.83
N LYS A 182 -10.15 6.88 -27.13
CA LYS A 182 -10.78 8.21 -27.15
C LYS A 182 -10.82 8.80 -28.56
N THR A 183 -9.73 8.71 -29.33
CA THR A 183 -9.73 9.24 -30.70
C THR A 183 -10.79 8.54 -31.57
N LYS A 184 -10.96 7.22 -31.44
CA LYS A 184 -11.99 6.46 -32.19
C LYS A 184 -13.43 6.76 -31.76
N GLU A 185 -13.67 7.18 -30.52
CA GLU A 185 -15.01 7.56 -30.04
C GLU A 185 -15.46 8.94 -30.55
N PHE A 186 -14.53 9.82 -30.96
CA PHE A 186 -14.82 11.16 -31.48
C PHE A 186 -14.81 11.25 -33.02
N ASP A 187 -14.49 10.16 -33.73
CA ASP A 187 -14.52 10.07 -35.20
C ASP A 187 -15.92 9.64 -35.75
N PHE A 188 -16.99 9.79 -34.96
CA PHE A 188 -18.39 9.55 -35.33
C PHE A 188 -19.18 10.86 -35.42
#